data_AF-A0A3A2Z7R7-F1
#
_entry.id   AF-A0A3A2Z7R7-F1
#
_cell.length_a   1.000
_cell.length_b   1.000
_cell.length_c   1.000
_cell.angle_alpha   90.00
_cell.angle_beta   90.00
_cell.angle_gamma   90.00
#
_symmetry.space_group_name_H-M   'P 1'
#
loop_
_entity.id
_entity.type
_entity.pdbx_description
1 polymer ?
#
loop_
_entity_poly.entity_id
_entity_poly.type
_entity_poly.pdbx_seq_one_letter_code
_entity_poly.pdbx_strand_id
1 'polypeptide(L)'
;MAASQKKETAAKKRLRQLEKAASKFFQLLNETPVLNKTIEGFGESEVGIIGGSAVPYIPTGLVPIENLRPNVLPYIGQVDLIAFKASCCGRRADWRNEEDARDAFSLIKTIAPDGRIIQLKPHQAKPIHNRLEALAFFSKEPEDRWMNSFEIVLGLDWALKIEL
;
A
#
# COMPACT_ATOMS: atom_id res chain seq x y z
N MET A 1 -15.80 31.49 -6.38
CA MET A 1 -14.33 31.69 -6.35
C MET A 1 -13.71 31.60 -4.96
N ALA A 2 -14.20 32.34 -3.95
CA ALA A 2 -13.58 32.38 -2.61
C ALA A 2 -13.42 31.01 -1.90
N ALA A 3 -14.38 30.09 -2.04
CA ALA A 3 -14.30 28.76 -1.43
C ALA A 3 -13.19 27.87 -2.04
N SER A 4 -12.89 28.05 -3.33
CA SER A 4 -11.83 27.32 -4.04
C SER A 4 -10.44 27.80 -3.58
N GLN A 5 -10.24 29.11 -3.53
CA GLN A 5 -9.02 29.73 -3.00
C GLN A 5 -8.77 29.37 -1.53
N LYS A 6 -9.83 29.32 -0.69
CA LYS A 6 -9.70 28.96 0.73
C LYS A 6 -9.30 27.48 0.92
N LYS A 7 -9.85 26.56 0.11
CA LYS A 7 -9.44 25.15 0.07
C LYS A 7 -8.00 24.96 -0.41
N GLU A 8 -7.60 25.68 -1.45
CA GLU A 8 -6.23 25.63 -1.99
C GLU A 8 -5.20 26.11 -0.96
N THR A 9 -5.53 27.15 -0.21
CA THR A 9 -4.67 27.68 0.87
C THR A 9 -4.53 26.70 2.03
N ALA A 10 -5.61 25.99 2.40
CA ALA A 10 -5.59 24.96 3.43
C ALA A 10 -4.78 23.72 3.02
N ALA A 11 -4.89 23.29 1.75
CA ALA A 11 -4.10 22.19 1.21
C ALA A 11 -2.60 22.48 1.22
N LYS A 12 -2.19 23.68 0.77
CA LYS A 12 -0.79 24.14 0.82
C LYS A 12 -0.25 24.17 2.25
N LYS A 13 -1.06 24.61 3.23
CA LYS A 13 -0.67 24.60 4.64
C LYS A 13 -0.45 23.17 5.17
N ARG A 14 -1.31 22.22 4.80
CA ARG A 14 -1.15 20.79 5.18
C ARG A 14 0.09 20.16 4.55
N LEU A 15 0.37 20.44 3.27
CA LEU A 15 1.57 19.94 2.61
C LEU A 15 2.85 20.39 3.34
N ARG A 16 2.94 21.68 3.69
CA ARG A 16 4.07 22.20 4.49
C ARG A 16 4.21 21.54 5.86
N GLN A 17 3.09 21.19 6.50
CA GLN A 17 3.12 20.46 7.77
C GLN A 17 3.68 19.05 7.59
N LEU A 18 3.30 18.36 6.51
CA LEU A 18 3.83 17.04 6.17
C LEU A 18 5.32 17.11 5.84
N GLU A 19 5.75 18.06 5.02
CA GLU A 19 7.18 18.29 4.70
C GLU A 19 8.01 18.53 5.97
N LYS A 20 7.48 19.33 6.90
CA LYS A 20 8.14 19.59 8.19
C LYS A 20 8.19 18.35 9.08
N ALA A 21 7.12 17.54 9.10
CA ALA A 21 7.09 16.28 9.85
C ALA A 21 8.09 15.27 9.26
N ALA A 22 8.14 15.12 7.94
CA ALA A 22 9.11 14.27 7.25
C ALA A 22 10.56 14.73 7.51
N SER A 23 10.83 16.04 7.44
CA SER A 23 12.15 16.59 7.75
C SER A 23 12.59 16.27 9.18
N LYS A 24 11.67 16.40 10.16
CA LYS A 24 11.95 16.04 11.56
C LYS A 24 12.21 14.54 11.72
N PHE A 25 11.47 13.70 11.01
CA PHE A 25 11.68 12.26 11.03
C PHE A 25 13.07 11.90 10.50
N PHE A 26 13.49 12.46 9.36
CA PHE A 26 14.83 12.26 8.84
C PHE A 26 15.93 12.78 9.76
N GLN A 27 15.72 13.93 10.39
CA GLN A 27 16.65 14.45 11.39
C GLN A 27 16.82 13.43 12.53
N LEU A 28 15.72 12.93 13.08
CA LEU A 28 15.73 11.91 14.14
C LEU A 28 16.45 10.63 13.70
N LEU A 29 16.21 10.18 12.47
CA LEU A 29 16.92 9.04 11.89
C LEU A 29 18.42 9.30 11.86
N ASN A 30 18.86 10.39 11.23
CA ASN A 30 20.28 10.75 11.10
C ASN A 30 20.98 10.93 12.46
N GLU A 31 20.27 11.45 13.45
CA GLU A 31 20.75 11.65 14.82
C GLU A 31 20.72 10.38 15.68
N THR A 32 20.38 9.22 15.11
CA THR A 32 20.40 7.92 15.81
C THR A 32 21.57 7.06 15.31
N PRO A 33 22.77 7.13 15.93
CA PRO A 33 24.00 6.47 15.46
C PRO A 33 23.90 4.95 15.32
N VAL A 34 23.04 4.32 16.12
CA VAL A 34 22.78 2.88 16.04
C VAL A 34 22.16 2.52 14.69
N LEU A 35 21.21 3.31 14.19
CA LEU A 35 20.55 3.01 12.92
C LEU A 35 21.51 3.16 11.74
N ASN A 36 22.35 4.20 11.74
CA ASN A 36 23.38 4.42 10.72
C ASN A 36 24.40 3.26 10.65
N LYS A 37 24.71 2.63 11.79
CA LYS A 37 25.62 1.46 11.84
C LYS A 37 24.94 0.12 11.55
N THR A 38 23.62 0.04 11.71
CA THR A 38 22.88 -1.24 11.64
C THR A 38 22.16 -1.41 10.30
N ILE A 39 21.79 -0.32 9.63
CA ILE A 39 21.06 -0.35 8.36
C ILE A 39 22.01 0.08 7.25
N GLU A 40 22.40 -0.86 6.40
CA GLU A 40 23.16 -0.57 5.18
C GLU A 40 22.33 0.38 4.29
N GLY A 41 22.93 1.48 3.81
CA GLY A 41 22.23 2.49 3.00
C GLY A 41 21.40 3.53 3.77
N PHE A 42 21.53 3.63 5.09
CA PHE A 42 20.72 4.53 5.94
C PHE A 42 20.65 6.01 5.49
N GLY A 43 21.71 6.52 4.83
CA GLY A 43 21.78 7.88 4.29
C GLY A 43 21.05 8.11 2.95
N GLU A 44 20.51 7.05 2.34
CA GLU A 44 19.80 7.08 1.05
C GLU A 44 18.28 6.87 1.23
N SER A 45 17.79 6.99 2.47
CA SER A 45 16.38 6.76 2.80
C SER A 45 15.46 7.75 2.08
N GLU A 46 14.55 7.23 1.24
CA GLU A 46 13.52 8.04 0.58
C GLU A 46 12.17 7.93 1.32
N VAL A 47 11.47 9.06 1.48
CA VAL A 47 10.10 9.08 2.02
C VAL A 47 9.14 9.41 0.88
N GLY A 48 8.34 8.41 0.48
CA GLY A 48 7.23 8.58 -0.43
C GLY A 48 5.98 9.05 0.31
N ILE A 49 5.41 10.19 -0.09
CA ILE A 49 4.09 10.66 0.37
C ILE A 49 3.09 10.47 -0.77
N ILE A 50 2.08 9.64 -0.52
CA ILE A 50 1.04 9.32 -1.50
C ILE A 50 -0.28 9.95 -1.04
N GLY A 51 -0.96 10.66 -1.94
CA GLY A 51 -2.29 11.20 -1.66
C GLY A 51 -3.31 10.07 -1.50
N GLY A 52 -4.27 10.21 -0.58
CA GLY A 52 -5.24 9.15 -0.27
C GLY A 52 -6.06 8.66 -1.48
N SER A 53 -6.27 9.50 -2.50
CA SER A 53 -6.94 9.12 -3.75
C SER A 53 -6.12 8.19 -4.65
N ALA A 54 -4.81 8.10 -4.44
CA ALA A 54 -3.93 7.19 -5.16
C ALA A 54 -3.87 5.79 -4.52
N VAL A 55 -4.47 5.62 -3.34
CA VAL A 55 -4.56 4.34 -2.64
C VAL A 55 -5.93 3.71 -2.94
N PRO A 56 -6.01 2.41 -3.31
CA PRO A 56 -7.27 1.79 -3.72
C PRO A 56 -8.34 1.73 -2.61
N TYR A 57 -7.91 1.71 -1.36
CA TYR A 57 -8.72 1.76 -0.14
C TYR A 57 -7.77 2.08 1.04
N ILE A 58 -8.26 2.26 2.27
CA ILE A 58 -7.37 2.49 3.43
C ILE A 58 -6.95 1.12 4.01
N PRO A 59 -5.66 0.75 3.97
CA PRO A 59 -5.17 -0.48 4.57
C PRO A 59 -5.41 -0.58 6.07
N THR A 60 -5.59 -1.81 6.55
CA THR A 60 -5.61 -2.11 7.97
C THR A 60 -4.23 -1.88 8.57
N GLY A 61 -4.17 -1.34 9.79
CA GLY A 61 -2.92 -1.11 10.51
C GLY A 61 -2.29 0.27 10.27
N LEU A 62 -2.84 1.08 9.36
CA LEU A 62 -2.46 2.48 9.28
C LEU A 62 -2.94 3.25 10.50
N VAL A 63 -2.05 4.10 11.04
CA VAL A 63 -2.36 5.00 12.14
C VAL A 63 -2.13 6.44 11.71
N PRO A 64 -2.93 7.41 12.20
CA PRO A 64 -2.64 8.82 12.03
C PRO A 64 -1.23 9.15 12.54
N ILE A 65 -0.52 10.04 11.86
CA ILE A 65 0.87 10.39 12.18
C ILE A 65 0.98 10.95 13.61
N GLU A 66 -0.04 11.67 14.07
CA GLU A 66 -0.15 12.20 15.43
C GLU A 66 -0.24 11.12 16.52
N ASN A 67 -0.62 9.90 16.14
CA ASN A 67 -0.75 8.76 17.04
C ASN A 67 0.43 7.77 16.93
N LEU A 68 1.47 8.11 16.17
CA LEU A 68 2.68 7.31 16.08
C LEU A 68 3.36 7.23 17.44
N ARG A 69 3.58 5.99 17.92
CA ARG A 69 4.41 5.75 19.09
C ARG A 69 5.86 5.61 18.62
N PRO A 70 6.83 6.36 19.18
CA PRO A 70 8.22 6.36 18.70
C PRO A 70 8.90 4.99 18.59
N ASN A 71 8.45 4.02 19.39
CA ASN A 71 9.02 2.66 19.44
C ASN A 71 8.13 1.60 18.78
N VAL A 72 7.07 2.00 18.06
CA VAL A 72 6.17 1.09 17.36
C VAL A 72 5.98 1.59 15.94
N LEU A 73 6.60 0.91 14.98
CA LEU A 73 6.40 1.19 13.57
C LEU A 73 5.08 0.55 13.11
N PRO A 74 4.03 1.32 12.81
CA PRO A 74 2.85 0.75 12.18
C PRO A 74 3.24 0.21 10.81
N TYR A 75 2.77 -1.00 10.51
CA TYR A 75 2.99 -1.63 9.22
C TYR A 75 1.65 -2.00 8.60
N ILE A 76 1.60 -1.95 7.27
CA ILE A 76 0.44 -2.39 6.50
C ILE A 76 0.30 -3.91 6.66
N GLY A 77 -0.92 -4.40 6.90
CA GLY A 77 -1.18 -5.82 6.97
C GLY A 77 -0.74 -6.57 5.70
N GLN A 78 -0.30 -7.81 5.84
CA GLN A 78 0.26 -8.60 4.74
C GLN A 78 -0.66 -8.72 3.50
N VAL A 79 -1.94 -9.00 3.72
CA VAL A 79 -2.95 -9.07 2.66
C VAL A 79 -3.18 -7.71 2.01
N ASP A 80 -3.15 -6.63 2.81
CA ASP A 80 -3.27 -5.29 2.29
C ASP A 80 -2.05 -4.87 1.46
N LEU A 81 -0.86 -5.36 1.82
CA LEU A 81 0.36 -5.14 1.05
C LEU A 81 0.30 -5.84 -0.31
N ILE A 82 -0.20 -7.09 -0.37
CA ILE A 82 -0.45 -7.80 -1.63
C ILE A 82 -1.41 -6.99 -2.50
N ALA A 83 -2.58 -6.62 -1.96
CA ALA A 83 -3.59 -5.89 -2.71
C ALA A 83 -3.09 -4.52 -3.17
N PHE A 84 -2.27 -3.83 -2.35
CA PHE A 84 -1.66 -2.56 -2.73
C PHE A 84 -0.67 -2.72 -3.91
N LYS A 85 0.27 -3.67 -3.81
CA LYS A 85 1.23 -3.97 -4.88
C LYS A 85 0.50 -4.38 -6.16
N ALA A 86 -0.47 -5.29 -6.05
CA ALA A 86 -1.27 -5.74 -7.17
C ALA A 86 -2.05 -4.60 -7.84
N SER A 87 -2.63 -3.67 -7.06
CA SER A 87 -3.40 -2.54 -7.59
C SER A 87 -2.56 -1.53 -8.38
N CYS A 88 -1.25 -1.49 -8.11
CA CYS A 88 -0.30 -0.60 -8.74
C CYS A 88 0.20 -1.11 -10.09
N CYS A 89 0.24 -2.42 -10.26
CA CYS A 89 0.60 -3.05 -11.52
C CYS A 89 -0.34 -2.58 -12.65
N GLY A 90 0.24 -2.24 -13.81
CA GLY A 90 -0.48 -1.67 -14.95
C GLY A 90 -0.79 -0.17 -14.83
N ARG A 91 -0.18 0.54 -13.86
CA ARG A 91 -0.30 2.00 -13.70
C ARG A 91 1.03 2.74 -13.67
N ARG A 92 2.15 2.02 -13.79
CA ARG A 92 3.51 2.58 -13.73
C ARG A 92 4.28 2.24 -15.00
N ALA A 93 5.55 2.66 -15.06
CA ALA A 93 6.47 2.20 -16.09
C ALA A 93 6.67 0.67 -16.01
N ASP A 94 6.96 0.04 -17.14
CA ASP A 94 7.00 -1.43 -17.27
C ASP A 94 7.88 -2.11 -16.23
N TRP A 95 9.11 -1.64 -16.03
CA TRP A 95 10.04 -2.20 -15.03
C TRP A 95 9.47 -2.16 -13.60
N ARG A 96 8.70 -1.13 -13.25
CA ARG A 96 8.00 -1.04 -11.95
C ARG A 96 6.78 -1.93 -11.89
N ASN A 97 6.07 -2.13 -13.01
CA ASN A 97 4.95 -3.06 -13.05
C ASN A 97 5.45 -4.51 -12.90
N GLU A 98 6.60 -4.85 -13.48
CA GLU A 98 7.27 -6.13 -13.26
C GLU A 98 7.65 -6.31 -11.78
N GLU A 99 8.22 -5.28 -11.14
CA GLU A 99 8.50 -5.29 -9.70
C GLU A 99 7.22 -5.46 -8.86
N ASP A 100 6.17 -4.68 -9.12
CA ASP A 100 4.92 -4.76 -8.37
C ASP A 100 4.27 -6.15 -8.50
N ALA A 101 4.26 -6.74 -9.70
CA ALA A 101 3.72 -8.07 -9.95
C ALA A 101 4.56 -9.15 -9.26
N ARG A 102 5.90 -9.07 -9.36
CA ARG A 102 6.83 -9.99 -8.72
C ARG A 102 6.74 -9.93 -7.20
N ASP A 103 6.66 -8.74 -6.63
CA ASP A 103 6.56 -8.52 -5.19
C ASP A 103 5.24 -9.05 -4.64
N ALA A 104 4.12 -8.73 -5.30
CA ALA A 104 2.81 -9.26 -4.92
C ALA A 104 2.82 -10.80 -4.94
N PHE A 105 3.39 -11.40 -5.98
CA PHE A 105 3.44 -12.85 -6.10
C PHE A 105 4.40 -13.50 -5.09
N SER A 106 5.53 -12.86 -4.80
CA SER A 106 6.48 -13.31 -3.78
C SER A 106 5.88 -13.25 -2.38
N LEU A 107 5.06 -12.23 -2.10
CA LEU A 107 4.28 -12.13 -0.86
C LEU A 107 3.26 -13.26 -0.76
N ILE A 108 2.53 -13.58 -1.84
CA ILE A 108 1.62 -14.74 -1.86
C ILE A 108 2.37 -16.01 -1.48
N LYS A 109 3.51 -16.30 -2.11
CA LYS A 109 4.34 -17.47 -1.78
C LYS A 109 4.87 -17.46 -0.34
N THR A 110 5.16 -16.29 0.21
CA THR A 110 5.67 -16.15 1.58
C THR A 110 4.56 -16.40 2.61
N ILE A 111 3.35 -15.91 2.33
CA ILE A 111 2.20 -15.99 3.25
C ILE A 111 1.48 -17.33 3.11
N ALA A 112 1.47 -17.91 1.92
CA ALA A 112 0.84 -19.17 1.58
C ALA A 112 1.84 -20.13 0.91
N PRO A 113 2.91 -20.55 1.61
CA PRO A 113 3.95 -21.39 1.02
C PRO A 113 3.46 -22.78 0.62
N ASP A 114 2.39 -23.27 1.25
CA ASP A 114 1.68 -24.52 0.98
C ASP A 114 0.59 -24.38 -0.10
N GLY A 115 0.43 -23.20 -0.69
CA GLY A 115 -0.63 -22.92 -1.66
C GLY A 115 -2.00 -22.71 -1.02
N ARG A 116 -2.09 -22.49 0.30
CA ARG A 116 -3.35 -22.14 0.94
C ARG A 116 -3.97 -20.88 0.33
N ILE A 117 -5.29 -20.88 0.20
CA ILE A 117 -6.01 -19.76 -0.40
C ILE A 117 -5.99 -18.56 0.56
N ILE A 118 -5.59 -17.40 0.04
CA ILE A 118 -5.56 -16.14 0.79
C ILE A 118 -6.96 -15.54 0.82
N GLN A 119 -7.46 -15.33 2.04
CA GLN A 119 -8.77 -14.77 2.28
C GLN A 119 -8.76 -13.25 2.11
N LEU A 120 -9.55 -12.75 1.16
CA LEU A 120 -9.70 -11.34 0.84
C LEU A 120 -11.04 -10.77 1.31
N LYS A 121 -11.03 -9.56 1.84
CA LYS A 121 -12.25 -8.77 2.03
C LYS A 121 -12.69 -8.11 0.72
N PRO A 122 -14.00 -7.76 0.61
CA PRO A 122 -14.59 -6.79 -0.30
C PRO A 122 -13.65 -5.91 -1.14
N HIS A 123 -13.13 -4.96 -0.38
CA HIS A 123 -12.33 -3.82 -0.82
C HIS A 123 -10.91 -4.22 -1.22
N GLN A 124 -10.40 -5.38 -0.79
CA GLN A 124 -9.08 -5.89 -1.16
C GLN A 124 -9.15 -6.64 -2.49
N ALA A 125 -10.25 -7.35 -2.75
CA ALA A 125 -10.44 -8.15 -3.97
C ALA A 125 -10.62 -7.29 -5.22
N LYS A 126 -11.46 -6.24 -5.16
CA LYS A 126 -11.76 -5.39 -6.32
C LYS A 126 -10.52 -4.77 -6.98
N PRO A 127 -9.55 -4.19 -6.24
CA PRO A 127 -8.32 -3.66 -6.82
C PRO A 127 -7.45 -4.71 -7.53
N ILE A 128 -7.42 -5.94 -7.02
CA ILE A 128 -6.68 -7.06 -7.64
C ILE A 128 -7.39 -7.50 -8.92
N HIS A 129 -8.71 -7.73 -8.84
CA HIS A 129 -9.51 -8.18 -9.97
C HIS A 129 -9.41 -7.23 -11.18
N ASN A 130 -9.47 -5.91 -10.92
CA ASN A 130 -9.33 -4.88 -11.95
C ASN A 130 -7.95 -4.86 -12.64
N ARG A 131 -6.99 -5.67 -12.19
CA ARG A 131 -5.61 -5.70 -12.68
C ARG A 131 -5.13 -7.09 -13.07
N LEU A 132 -6.01 -8.09 -13.16
CA LEU A 132 -5.62 -9.47 -13.48
C LEU A 132 -4.82 -9.59 -14.78
N GLU A 133 -5.28 -8.95 -15.86
CA GLU A 133 -4.58 -8.97 -17.16
C GLU A 133 -3.16 -8.40 -17.05
N ALA A 134 -3.00 -7.23 -16.41
CA ALA A 134 -1.69 -6.61 -16.21
C ALA A 134 -0.80 -7.47 -15.31
N LEU A 135 -1.36 -8.02 -14.23
CA LEU A 135 -0.63 -8.88 -13.30
C LEU A 135 -0.14 -10.14 -14.01
N ALA A 136 -0.99 -10.79 -14.81
CA ALA A 136 -0.62 -11.96 -15.57
C ALA A 136 0.49 -11.64 -16.59
N PHE A 137 0.33 -10.54 -17.33
CA PHE A 137 1.32 -10.09 -18.30
C PHE A 137 2.70 -9.82 -17.66
N PHE A 138 2.76 -8.99 -16.62
CA PHE A 138 4.03 -8.58 -16.00
C PHE A 138 4.66 -9.63 -15.09
N SER A 139 3.86 -10.51 -14.46
CA SER A 139 4.39 -11.63 -13.68
C SER A 139 4.82 -12.82 -14.54
N LYS A 140 4.36 -12.88 -15.81
CA LYS A 140 4.47 -14.06 -16.68
C LYS A 140 3.82 -15.31 -16.08
N GLU A 141 2.80 -15.10 -15.25
CA GLU A 141 1.96 -16.15 -14.67
C GLU A 141 0.57 -16.05 -15.29
N PRO A 142 -0.14 -17.17 -15.48
CA PRO A 142 -1.48 -17.13 -16.05
C PRO A 142 -2.49 -16.53 -15.06
N GLU A 143 -3.56 -15.91 -15.56
CA GLU A 143 -4.58 -15.24 -14.73
C GLU A 143 -5.25 -16.19 -13.72
N ASP A 144 -5.46 -17.45 -14.09
CA ASP A 144 -6.01 -18.48 -13.23
C ASP A 144 -5.15 -18.72 -11.99
N ARG A 145 -3.81 -18.61 -12.11
CA ARG A 145 -2.90 -18.71 -10.97
C ARG A 145 -3.11 -17.57 -9.98
N TRP A 146 -3.40 -16.37 -10.46
CA TRP A 146 -3.77 -15.24 -9.61
C TRP A 146 -5.14 -15.45 -8.98
N MET A 147 -6.15 -15.87 -9.75
CA MET A 147 -7.50 -16.12 -9.24
C MET A 147 -7.53 -17.23 -8.18
N ASN A 148 -6.80 -18.33 -8.41
CA ASN A 148 -6.74 -19.47 -7.50
C ASN A 148 -5.92 -19.21 -6.23
N SER A 149 -5.21 -18.07 -6.16
CA SER A 149 -4.50 -17.65 -4.95
C SER A 149 -5.43 -17.01 -3.91
N PHE A 150 -6.65 -16.65 -4.28
CA PHE A 150 -7.54 -15.84 -3.45
C PHE A 150 -8.96 -16.39 -3.33
N GLU A 151 -9.60 -16.15 -2.19
CA GLU A 151 -11.03 -16.36 -1.97
C GLU A 151 -11.61 -15.11 -1.32
N ILE A 152 -12.78 -14.67 -1.78
CA ILE A 152 -13.45 -13.51 -1.20
C ILE A 152 -14.24 -13.96 0.02
N VAL A 153 -13.79 -13.55 1.21
CA VAL A 153 -14.59 -13.66 2.43
C VAL A 153 -15.65 -12.60 2.40
N LEU A 154 -16.80 -13.04 1.98
CA LEU A 154 -18.02 -12.37 2.28
C LEU A 154 -18.34 -12.70 3.76
N GLY A 155 -18.06 -11.81 4.73
CA GLY A 155 -18.51 -11.96 6.13
C GLY A 155 -19.85 -11.29 6.48
N LEU A 156 -20.93 -12.04 6.75
CA LEU A 156 -22.31 -11.70 7.24
C LEU A 156 -23.01 -10.34 6.96
N ASP A 157 -22.33 -9.20 6.80
CA ASP A 157 -22.90 -7.84 6.81
C ASP A 157 -23.20 -7.23 5.42
N TRP A 158 -22.80 -7.89 4.32
CA TRP A 158 -23.03 -7.39 2.93
C TRP A 158 -24.28 -7.96 2.27
N ALA A 159 -24.96 -8.94 2.89
CA ALA A 159 -26.26 -9.41 2.43
C ALA A 159 -27.36 -8.31 2.49
N LEU A 160 -27.08 -7.16 3.09
CA LEU A 160 -28.00 -6.02 3.22
C LEU A 160 -27.68 -4.82 2.33
N LYS A 161 -26.63 -4.87 1.47
CA LYS A 161 -26.23 -3.71 0.65
C LYS A 161 -25.90 -4.06 -0.81
N ILE A 162 -26.68 -4.95 -1.40
CA ILE A 162 -26.80 -5.03 -2.87
C ILE A 162 -28.23 -4.61 -3.22
N GLU A 163 -28.44 -3.30 -3.28
CA GLU A 163 -29.40 -2.71 -4.23
C GLU A 163 -28.59 -1.82 -5.18
N LEU A 164 -28.48 -2.33 -6.42
CA LEU A 164 -28.19 -1.71 -7.72
C LEU A 164 -27.00 -0.73 -7.85
#